data_AF-A0A420ZDF8-F1
#
_entry.id   AF-A0A420ZDF8-F1
#
_cell.length_a   1.000
_cell.length_b   1.000
_cell.length_c   1.000
_cell.angle_alpha   90.00
_cell.angle_beta   90.00
_cell.angle_gamma   90.00
#
_symmetry.space_group_name_H-M   'P 1'
#
loop_
_entity.id
_entity.type
_entity.pdbx_description
1 polymer ?
#
loop_
_entity_poly.entity_id
_entity_poly.type
_entity_poly.pdbx_seq_one_letter_code
_entity_poly.pdbx_strand_id
1 'polypeptide(L)'
;MLKESSIVKKLHELSKRVARLERLLILGRPSESASDPVGRAPSGFRGSTGGVRLLIKDGVFRQKCQLSDVVAALTKRGYHYSRQAVHESLRRLSSTHGPLVSLKEKGRKVYVERR
;
A
#
# COMPACT_ATOMS: atom_id res chain seq x y z
N MET A 1 -45.83 13.79 27.57
CA MET A 1 -44.86 14.34 26.60
C MET A 1 -43.56 13.51 26.47
N LEU A 2 -43.61 12.17 26.54
CA LEU A 2 -42.39 11.32 26.50
C LEU A 2 -42.12 10.65 25.13
N LYS A 3 -43.07 10.70 24.20
CA LYS A 3 -42.95 10.03 22.89
C LYS A 3 -42.06 10.80 21.90
N GLU A 4 -42.03 12.12 21.99
CA GLU A 4 -41.25 12.99 21.11
C GLU A 4 -39.75 12.72 21.21
N SER A 5 -39.23 12.49 22.43
CA SER A 5 -37.82 12.15 22.63
C SER A 5 -37.43 10.82 21.98
N SER A 6 -38.33 9.83 21.96
CA SER A 6 -38.08 8.52 21.33
C SER A 6 -38.03 8.63 19.80
N ILE A 7 -38.91 9.45 19.21
CA ILE A 7 -38.97 9.67 17.77
C ILE A 7 -37.71 10.40 17.29
N VAL A 8 -37.27 11.43 18.01
CA VAL A 8 -36.04 12.18 17.68
C VAL A 8 -34.81 11.28 17.74
N LYS A 9 -34.73 10.37 18.72
CA LYS A 9 -33.64 9.38 18.80
C LYS A 9 -33.63 8.42 17.61
N LYS A 10 -34.80 7.92 17.20
CA LYS A 10 -34.92 7.03 16.02
C LYS A 10 -34.55 7.75 14.72
N LEU A 11 -34.95 9.01 14.55
CA LEU A 11 -34.57 9.82 13.39
C LEU A 11 -33.05 10.07 13.35
N HIS A 12 -32.45 10.33 14.50
CA HIS A 12 -31.00 10.51 14.60
C HIS A 12 -30.22 9.21 14.29
N GLU A 13 -30.75 8.07 14.71
CA GLU A 13 -30.15 6.76 14.39
C GLU A 13 -30.29 6.41 12.91
N LEU A 14 -31.46 6.67 12.31
CA LEU A 14 -31.70 6.45 10.89
C LEU A 14 -30.82 7.35 10.02
N SER A 15 -30.68 8.64 10.35
CA SER A 15 -29.79 9.56 9.62
C SER A 15 -28.32 9.11 9.67
N LYS A 16 -27.83 8.63 10.83
CA LYS A 16 -26.49 8.04 10.94
C LYS A 16 -26.30 6.81 10.07
N ARG A 17 -27.31 5.94 10.00
CA ARG A 17 -27.28 4.74 9.16
C ARG A 17 -27.28 5.08 7.67
N VAL A 18 -28.13 6.02 7.24
CA VAL A 18 -28.18 6.50 5.85
C VAL A 18 -26.84 7.13 5.46
N ALA A 19 -26.30 8.04 6.27
CA ALA A 19 -24.99 8.65 6.00
C ALA A 19 -23.82 7.64 5.97
N ARG A 20 -23.95 6.49 6.64
CA ARG A 20 -22.97 5.39 6.54
C ARG A 20 -23.12 4.63 5.24
N LEU A 21 -24.35 4.33 4.82
CA LEU A 21 -24.64 3.63 3.56
C LEU A 21 -24.29 4.48 2.34
N GLU A 22 -24.61 5.77 2.38
CA GLU A 22 -24.23 6.74 1.33
C GLU A 22 -22.71 6.83 1.19
N ARG A 23 -21.96 6.88 2.29
CA ARG A 23 -20.49 6.82 2.24
C ARG A 23 -19.98 5.55 1.56
N LEU A 24 -20.61 4.40 1.81
CA LEU A 24 -20.20 3.12 1.20
C LEU A 24 -20.58 3.01 -0.28
N LEU A 25 -21.66 3.67 -0.70
CA LEU A 25 -22.13 3.67 -2.09
C LEU A 25 -21.40 4.71 -2.94
N ILE A 26 -21.20 5.93 -2.42
CA ILE A 26 -20.58 7.05 -3.14
C ILE A 26 -19.06 6.90 -3.20
N LEU A 27 -18.42 6.44 -2.11
CA LEU A 27 -16.96 6.29 -2.06
C LEU A 27 -16.50 4.87 -2.45
N GLY A 28 -17.42 3.98 -2.82
CA GLY A 28 -17.17 2.54 -2.81
C GLY A 28 -16.78 2.10 -1.39
N ARG A 29 -16.34 0.85 -1.21
CA ARG A 29 -15.72 0.42 0.06
C ARG A 29 -14.73 1.49 0.53
N PRO A 30 -14.54 1.73 1.85
CA PRO A 30 -13.33 2.38 2.33
C PRO A 30 -12.19 1.45 1.93
N SER A 31 -11.72 1.63 0.70
CA SER A 31 -10.36 1.40 0.34
C SER A 31 -9.58 2.18 1.37
N GLU A 32 -8.72 1.52 2.13
CA GLU A 32 -7.64 2.16 2.89
C GLU A 32 -6.64 2.86 1.93
N SER A 33 -7.12 3.41 0.81
CA SER A 33 -6.33 3.96 -0.27
C SER A 33 -7.19 4.97 -1.04
N ALA A 34 -7.42 6.12 -0.41
CA ALA A 34 -7.64 7.45 -1.00
C ALA A 34 -8.22 8.30 0.15
N SER A 35 -7.61 9.37 0.64
CA SER A 35 -6.67 10.28 0.00
C SER A 35 -6.13 11.23 1.07
N ASP A 36 -4.87 11.06 1.44
CA ASP A 36 -4.03 12.20 1.82
C ASP A 36 -3.06 12.43 0.65
N PRO A 37 -2.69 13.68 0.31
CA PRO A 37 -1.62 13.94 -0.63
C PRO A 37 -0.25 13.75 0.07
N VAL A 38 0.00 12.58 0.67
CA VAL A 38 1.32 12.26 1.22
C VAL A 38 2.19 11.74 0.08
N GLY A 39 2.84 12.68 -0.61
CA GLY A 39 3.92 12.43 -1.56
C GLY A 39 3.45 11.96 -2.93
N ARG A 40 3.28 12.90 -3.88
CA ARG A 40 3.33 12.53 -5.30
C ARG A 40 4.60 11.72 -5.53
N ALA A 41 4.44 10.49 -6.01
CA ALA A 41 5.52 9.67 -6.54
C ALA A 41 6.44 10.57 -7.40
N PRO A 42 7.75 10.67 -7.10
CA PRO A 42 8.66 11.52 -7.87
C PRO A 42 8.52 11.21 -9.36
N SER A 43 8.46 12.26 -10.19
CA SER A 43 8.23 12.16 -11.64
C SER A 43 9.25 11.21 -12.27
N GLY A 44 8.82 10.00 -12.60
CA GLY A 44 9.67 8.94 -13.16
C GLY A 44 9.50 7.57 -12.50
N PHE A 45 9.03 7.51 -11.25
CA PHE A 45 8.86 6.26 -10.51
C PHE A 45 7.37 5.91 -10.32
N ARG A 46 6.71 5.52 -11.41
CA ARG A 46 5.29 5.11 -11.41
C ARG A 46 5.13 3.60 -11.34
N GLY A 47 4.06 3.17 -10.69
CA GLY A 47 3.71 1.75 -10.54
C GLY A 47 4.60 1.01 -9.55
N SER A 48 4.27 -0.27 -9.33
CA SER A 48 4.98 -1.14 -8.38
C SER A 48 6.46 -1.30 -8.73
N THR A 49 6.78 -1.45 -10.01
CA THR A 49 8.18 -1.54 -10.47
C THR A 49 8.92 -0.21 -10.29
N GLY A 50 8.27 0.93 -10.56
CA GLY A 50 8.84 2.25 -10.31
C GLY A 50 9.13 2.48 -8.83
N GLY A 51 8.18 2.12 -7.96
CA GLY A 51 8.37 2.19 -6.50
C GLY A 51 9.56 1.36 -6.02
N VAL A 52 9.72 0.12 -6.52
CA VAL A 52 10.89 -0.70 -6.17
C VAL A 52 12.19 -0.10 -6.71
N ARG A 53 12.21 0.47 -7.92
CA ARG A 53 13.39 1.17 -8.46
C ARG A 53 13.78 2.40 -7.64
N LEU A 54 12.80 3.11 -7.07
CA LEU A 54 13.06 4.20 -6.13
C LEU A 54 13.79 3.67 -4.88
N LEU A 55 13.32 2.56 -4.31
CA LEU A 55 13.99 1.92 -3.16
C LEU A 55 15.41 1.45 -3.46
N ILE A 56 15.70 1.02 -4.70
CA ILE A 56 17.06 0.71 -5.16
C ILE A 56 17.90 1.98 -5.15
N LYS A 57 17.42 3.05 -5.79
CA LYS A 57 18.13 4.35 -5.82
C LYS A 57 18.43 4.89 -4.42
N ASP A 58 17.51 4.66 -3.48
CA ASP A 58 17.65 5.11 -2.08
C ASP A 58 18.48 4.15 -1.22
N GLY A 59 19.05 3.10 -1.81
CA GLY A 59 19.98 2.19 -1.13
C GLY A 59 19.34 1.24 -0.13
N VAL A 60 18.03 1.02 -0.18
CA VAL A 60 17.34 0.09 0.73
C VAL A 60 17.86 -1.34 0.56
N PHE A 61 18.20 -1.71 -0.68
CA PHE A 61 18.72 -3.03 -1.04
C PHE A 61 20.24 -3.19 -0.84
N ARG A 62 20.93 -2.22 -0.22
CA ARG A 62 22.35 -2.39 0.19
C ARG A 62 22.52 -3.51 1.22
N GLN A 63 21.45 -3.82 1.95
CA GLN A 63 21.34 -4.95 2.86
C GLN A 63 20.28 -5.92 2.34
N LYS A 64 20.31 -7.16 2.85
CA LYS A 64 19.31 -8.17 2.49
C LYS A 64 17.94 -7.75 3.01
N CYS A 65 16.97 -7.65 2.12
CA CYS A 65 15.58 -7.33 2.48
C CYS A 65 14.63 -8.46 2.12
N GLN A 66 13.66 -8.72 2.99
CA GLN A 66 12.54 -9.61 2.71
C GLN A 66 11.41 -8.84 2.02
N LEU A 67 10.48 -9.57 1.40
CA LEU A 67 9.30 -8.97 0.77
C LEU A 67 8.51 -8.08 1.74
N SER A 68 8.38 -8.49 3.00
CA SER A 68 7.71 -7.70 4.05
C SER A 68 8.36 -6.34 4.25
N ASP A 69 9.69 -6.30 4.25
CA ASP A 69 10.48 -5.09 4.52
C ASP A 69 10.36 -4.13 3.34
N VAL A 70 10.38 -4.66 2.11
CA VAL A 70 10.16 -3.88 0.89
C VAL A 70 8.76 -3.27 0.88
N VAL A 71 7.73 -4.04 1.23
CA VAL A 71 6.35 -3.53 1.33
C VAL A 71 6.27 -2.43 2.38
N ALA A 72 6.84 -2.62 3.57
CA ALA A 72 6.87 -1.60 4.60
C ALA A 72 7.60 -0.33 4.15
N ALA A 73 8.72 -0.47 3.43
CA ALA A 73 9.48 0.66 2.89
C ALA A 73 8.71 1.43 1.80
N LEU A 74 7.94 0.73 0.97
CA LEU A 74 7.04 1.35 -0.02
C LEU A 74 5.90 2.10 0.66
N THR A 75 5.25 1.49 1.65
CA THR A 75 4.16 2.11 2.41
C THR A 75 4.63 3.39 3.12
N LYS A 76 5.82 3.38 3.73
CA LYS A 76 6.43 4.58 4.36
C LYS A 76 6.62 5.75 3.39
N ARG A 77 6.61 5.51 2.08
CA ARG A 77 6.80 6.49 1.01
C ARG A 77 5.50 6.80 0.26
N GLY A 78 4.34 6.38 0.78
CA GLY A 78 3.04 6.60 0.15
C GLY A 78 2.72 5.63 -1.00
N TYR A 79 3.52 4.58 -1.19
CA TYR A 79 3.28 3.56 -2.21
C TYR A 79 2.53 2.37 -1.62
N HIS A 80 1.23 2.29 -1.88
CA HIS A 80 0.37 1.20 -1.41
C HIS A 80 0.14 0.19 -2.54
N TYR A 81 0.83 -0.95 -2.46
CA TYR A 81 0.71 -2.03 -3.43
C TYR A 81 0.42 -3.36 -2.74
N SER A 82 -0.27 -4.24 -3.44
CA SER A 82 -0.46 -5.62 -2.98
C SER A 82 0.89 -6.34 -2.90
N ARG A 83 1.01 -7.28 -1.95
CA ARG A 83 2.22 -8.13 -1.83
C ARG A 83 2.57 -8.83 -3.15
N GLN A 84 1.56 -9.26 -3.90
CA GLN A 84 1.74 -9.90 -5.21
C GLN A 84 2.37 -8.95 -6.24
N ALA A 85 1.90 -7.70 -6.32
CA ALA A 85 2.44 -6.70 -7.24
C ALA A 85 3.91 -6.33 -6.92
N VAL A 86 4.24 -6.23 -5.63
CA VAL A 86 5.63 -6.01 -5.18
C VAL A 86 6.50 -7.23 -5.47
N HIS A 87 5.98 -8.44 -5.20
CA HIS A 87 6.70 -9.68 -5.49
C HIS A 87 7.03 -9.84 -6.97
N GLU A 88 6.07 -9.58 -7.86
CA GLU A 88 6.29 -9.64 -9.30
C GLU A 88 7.30 -8.58 -9.76
N SER A 89 7.25 -7.39 -9.18
CA SER A 89 8.24 -6.35 -9.48
C SER A 89 9.66 -6.75 -9.05
N LEU A 90 9.79 -7.33 -7.85
CA LEU A 90 11.06 -7.86 -7.35
C LEU A 90 11.57 -9.01 -8.22
N ARG A 91 10.69 -9.92 -8.65
CA ARG A 91 11.04 -11.03 -9.55
C ARG A 91 11.59 -10.53 -10.88
N ARG A 92 10.98 -9.50 -11.48
CA ARG A 92 11.45 -8.89 -12.74
C ARG A 92 12.80 -8.21 -12.57
N LEU A 93 12.96 -7.46 -11.47
CA LEU A 93 14.20 -6.73 -11.16
C LEU A 93 15.33 -7.66 -10.66
N SER A 94 15.01 -8.86 -10.19
CA SER A 94 15.99 -9.89 -9.81
C SER A 94 16.33 -10.87 -10.95
N SER A 95 16.08 -10.49 -12.20
CA SER A 95 16.43 -11.29 -13.38
C SER A 95 17.95 -11.31 -13.62
N THR A 96 18.42 -12.17 -14.54
CA THR A 96 19.84 -12.35 -14.83
C THR A 96 20.57 -11.05 -15.18
N HIS A 97 19.90 -10.07 -15.78
CA HIS A 97 20.47 -8.75 -16.12
C HIS A 97 19.86 -7.62 -15.27
N GLY A 98 19.10 -7.95 -14.23
CA GLY A 98 18.42 -6.99 -13.38
C GLY A 98 19.32 -6.40 -12.29
N PRO A 99 18.92 -5.25 -11.71
CA PRO A 99 19.68 -4.57 -10.67
C PRO A 99 19.67 -5.29 -9.30
N LEU A 100 18.83 -6.30 -9.13
CA LEU A 100 18.74 -7.07 -7.89
C LEU A 100 19.25 -8.50 -8.08
N VAL A 101 19.68 -9.10 -6.97
CA VAL A 101 19.95 -10.52 -6.83
C VAL A 101 18.97 -11.09 -5.80
N SER A 102 18.38 -12.23 -6.10
CA SER A 102 17.58 -12.98 -5.13
C SER A 102 18.39 -14.11 -4.52
N LEU A 103 18.40 -14.19 -3.20
CA LEU A 103 19.08 -15.24 -2.42
C LEU A 103 18.06 -15.98 -1.55
N LYS A 104 18.47 -17.13 -0.99
CA LYS A 104 17.71 -17.83 0.05
C LYS A 104 18.45 -17.74 1.38
N GLU A 105 17.76 -17.28 2.41
CA GLU A 105 18.27 -17.21 3.78
C GLU A 105 17.25 -17.88 4.71
N LYS A 106 17.67 -18.95 5.41
CA LYS A 106 16.79 -19.74 6.29
C LYS A 106 15.48 -20.18 5.61
N GLY A 107 15.56 -20.59 4.34
CA GLY A 107 14.42 -21.00 3.53
C GLY A 107 13.54 -19.87 2.99
N ARG A 108 13.85 -18.60 3.31
CA ARG A 108 13.10 -17.43 2.83
C ARG A 108 13.84 -16.72 1.70
N LYS A 109 13.10 -16.17 0.74
CA LYS A 109 13.66 -15.40 -0.37
C LYS A 109 13.98 -13.98 0.08
N VAL A 110 15.22 -13.57 -0.08
CA VAL A 110 15.72 -12.22 0.23
C VAL A 110 16.28 -11.57 -1.04
N TYR A 111 16.26 -10.24 -1.08
CA TYR A 111 16.68 -9.44 -2.22
C TYR A 111 17.77 -8.48 -1.79
N VAL A 112 18.80 -8.33 -2.62
CA VAL A 112 19.94 -7.42 -2.41
C VAL A 112 20.31 -6.78 -3.74
N GLU A 113 20.85 -5.56 -3.69
CA GLU A 113 21.36 -4.85 -4.87
C GLU A 113 22.57 -5.59 -5.44
N ARG A 114 22.61 -5.70 -6.77
CA ARG A 114 23.75 -6.27 -7.48
C ARG A 114 24.86 -5.23 -7.52
N ARG A 115 26.05 -5.59 -7.01
CA ARG A 115 27.27 -4.79 -7.15
C ARG A 115 27.89 -4.98 -8.52
#